data_AF-A0A9D7PBW6-F1
#
_entry.id   AF-A0A9D7PBW6-F1
#
_cell.length_a   1.000
_cell.length_b   1.000
_cell.length_c   1.000
_cell.angle_alpha   90.00
_cell.angle_beta   90.00
_cell.angle_gamma   90.00
#
_symmetry.space_group_name_H-M   'P 1'
#
loop_
_entity.id
_entity.type
_entity.pdbx_description
1 polymer ?
#
loop_
_entity_poly.entity_id
_entity_poly.type
_entity_poly.pdbx_seq_one_letter_code
_entity_poly.pdbx_strand_id
1 'polypeptide(L)' 'MGTATEAVNHPNHYGGADNPYEVIKVLAAWELEGDAILWNVIKYVARAGKKDPAKHVEDLEKALFYLDYRIKTLRNKK' A
#
# COMPACT_ATOMS: atom_id res chain seq x y z
N MET A 1 -32.13 4.44 4.77
CA MET A 1 -31.46 3.13 4.63
C MET A 1 -29.96 3.40 4.64
N GLY A 2 -29.26 3.03 5.72
CA GLY A 2 -27.81 3.22 5.81
C GLY A 2 -27.11 2.14 5.00
N THR A 3 -26.37 2.53 3.96
CA THR A 3 -25.50 1.59 3.24
C THR A 3 -24.35 1.23 4.18
N ALA A 4 -24.31 -0.02 4.63
CA ALA A 4 -23.16 -0.55 5.34
C ALA A 4 -21.94 -0.41 4.41
N THR A 5 -21.02 0.48 4.74
CA THR A 5 -19.70 0.52 4.10
C THR A 5 -19.03 -0.83 4.35
N GLU A 6 -18.94 -1.66 3.31
CA GLU A 6 -18.12 -2.88 3.33
C GLU A 6 -16.66 -2.46 3.57
N ALA A 7 -16.23 -2.59 4.82
CA ALA A 7 -14.90 -2.18 5.26
C ALA A 7 -13.84 -3.27 5.01
N VAL A 8 -14.27 -4.47 4.64
CA VAL A 8 -13.43 -5.67 4.62
C VAL A 8 -13.17 -6.16 3.19
N ASN A 9 -14.20 -6.23 2.35
CA ASN A 9 -14.08 -6.71 0.97
C ASN A 9 -14.03 -5.53 0.00
N HIS A 10 -12.92 -5.39 -0.71
CA HIS A 10 -12.72 -4.35 -1.74
C HIS A 10 -13.18 -2.93 -1.33
N PRO A 11 -12.67 -2.36 -0.23
CA PRO A 11 -13.12 -1.05 0.22
C PRO A 11 -12.97 0.00 -0.89
N ASN A 12 -13.96 0.88 -1.06
CA ASN A 12 -13.92 1.92 -2.11
C ASN A 12 -12.66 2.78 -2.08
N HIS A 13 -12.02 2.97 -0.92
CA HIS A 13 -10.76 3.71 -0.81
C HIS A 13 -9.54 2.98 -1.39
N TYR A 14 -9.68 1.70 -1.78
CA TYR A 14 -8.74 0.95 -2.61
C TYR A 14 -9.15 0.88 -4.10
N GLY A 15 -10.23 1.58 -4.49
CA GLY A 15 -10.73 1.67 -5.86
C GLY A 15 -11.92 0.76 -6.19
N GLY A 16 -12.38 -0.06 -5.24
CA GLY A 16 -13.49 -1.01 -5.46
C GLY A 16 -13.06 -2.27 -6.24
N ALA A 17 -13.93 -3.28 -6.26
CA ALA A 17 -13.62 -4.62 -6.79
C ALA A 17 -13.12 -4.59 -8.25
N ASP A 18 -13.65 -3.65 -9.05
CA ASP A 18 -13.31 -3.46 -10.46
C ASP A 18 -12.02 -2.67 -10.69
N ASN A 19 -11.36 -2.16 -9.64
CA ASN A 19 -10.06 -1.52 -9.80
C ASN A 19 -9.01 -2.57 -10.16
N PRO A 20 -8.42 -2.52 -11.37
CA PRO A 20 -7.34 -3.44 -11.74
C PRO A 20 -6.07 -3.18 -10.90
N TYR A 21 -5.96 -2.01 -10.29
CA TYR A 21 -4.80 -1.55 -9.52
C TYR A 21 -5.03 -1.58 -8.01
N GLU A 22 -5.83 -2.52 -7.50
CA GLU A 22 -5.78 -2.83 -6.08
C GLU A 22 -4.37 -3.28 -5.69
N VAL A 23 -3.91 -2.86 -4.50
CA VAL A 23 -2.54 -3.08 -4.04
C VAL A 23 -2.14 -4.57 -4.09
N ILE A 24 -3.02 -5.48 -3.68
CA ILE A 24 -2.78 -6.92 -3.73
C ILE A 24 -2.61 -7.44 -5.16
N LYS A 25 -3.37 -6.91 -6.13
CA LYS A 25 -3.28 -7.31 -7.55
C LYS A 25 -1.96 -6.82 -8.16
N VAL A 26 -1.56 -5.58 -7.85
CA VAL A 26 -0.26 -5.03 -8.30
C VAL A 26 0.91 -5.80 -7.72
N LEU A 27 0.84 -6.12 -6.42
CA LEU A 27 1.89 -6.89 -5.75
C LEU A 27 2.03 -8.29 -6.34
N ALA A 28 0.92 -8.99 -6.58
CA ALA A 28 0.91 -10.29 -7.25
C ALA A 28 1.47 -10.22 -8.68
N ALA A 29 1.09 -9.20 -9.46
CA ALA A 29 1.57 -9.02 -10.83
C ALA A 29 3.08 -8.73 -10.92
N TRP A 30 3.69 -8.23 -9.84
CA TRP A 30 5.13 -7.94 -9.76
C TRP A 30 5.90 -8.99 -8.94
N GLU A 31 5.25 -10.07 -8.51
CA GLU A 31 5.83 -11.13 -7.68
C GLU A 31 6.41 -10.60 -6.34
N LEU A 32 5.77 -9.58 -5.77
CA LEU A 32 6.19 -8.90 -4.55
C LEU A 32 5.36 -9.27 -3.32
N GLU A 33 4.36 -10.15 -3.45
CA GLU A 33 3.48 -10.53 -2.35
C GLU A 33 4.21 -11.20 -1.18
N GLY A 34 5.36 -11.83 -1.45
CA GLY A 34 6.22 -12.45 -0.44
C GLY A 34 7.16 -11.48 0.30
N ASP A 35 7.31 -10.24 -0.18
CA ASP A 35 8.16 -9.23 0.45
C ASP A 35 7.31 -8.26 1.27
N ALA A 36 7.09 -8.60 2.55
CA ALA A 36 6.28 -7.79 3.47
C ALA A 36 6.79 -6.34 3.62
N ILE A 37 8.06 -6.05 3.34
CA ILE A 37 8.60 -4.70 3.40
C ILE A 37 8.19 -3.93 2.16
N LEU A 38 8.40 -4.48 0.96
CA LEU A 38 7.97 -3.85 -0.29
C LEU A 38 6.44 -3.77 -0.42
N TRP A 39 5.71 -4.72 0.16
CA TRP A 39 4.26 -4.64 0.33
C TRP A 39 3.85 -3.34 1.03
N ASN A 40 4.51 -3.00 2.14
CA ASN A 40 4.19 -1.78 2.88
C ASN A 40 4.54 -0.53 2.07
N VAL A 41 5.68 -0.51 1.37
CA VAL A 41 6.06 0.60 0.48
C VAL A 41 4.94 0.87 -0.53
N ILE A 42 4.54 -0.14 -1.30
CA ILE A 42 3.54 0.00 -2.37
C ILE A 42 2.17 0.35 -1.78
N LYS A 43 1.77 -0.26 -0.66
CA LYS A 43 0.53 0.06 0.05
C LYS A 43 0.45 1.55 0.42
N TYR A 44 1.49 2.11 1.02
CA TYR A 44 1.48 3.50 1.45
C TYR A 44 1.52 4.47 0.26
N VAL A 45 2.30 4.18 -0.78
CA VAL A 45 2.29 4.96 -2.04
C VAL A 45 0.90 4.96 -2.67
N ALA A 46 0.29 3.79 -2.82
CA ALA A 46 -1.03 3.65 -3.43
C ALA A 46 -2.15 4.32 -2.61
N ARG A 47 -1.96 4.46 -1.29
CA ARG A 47 -2.94 5.04 -0.36
C ARG A 47 -2.80 6.55 -0.16
N ALA A 48 -1.63 7.13 -0.42
CA ALA A 48 -1.29 8.50 -0.05
C ALA A 48 -2.40 9.51 -0.43
N GLY A 49 -3.03 10.10 0.58
CA GLY A 49 -4.08 11.11 0.42
C GLY A 49 -5.46 10.59 -0.02
N LYS A 50 -5.62 9.29 -0.29
CA LYS A 50 -6.90 8.70 -0.74
C LYS A 50 -7.89 8.46 0.39
N LYS A 51 -7.41 8.06 1.58
CA LYS A 51 -8.27 7.89 2.76
C LYS A 51 -8.55 9.23 3.44
N ASP A 52 -7.53 10.07 3.52
CA ASP A 52 -7.56 11.41 4.10
C ASP A 52 -6.51 12.26 3.36
N PRO A 53 -6.91 13.32 2.64
CA PRO A 53 -5.97 14.20 1.93
C PRO A 53 -4.88 14.79 2.83
N ALA A 54 -5.17 15.03 4.11
CA ALA A 54 -4.19 15.55 5.07
C ALA A 54 -3.07 14.54 5.40
N LYS A 55 -3.27 13.26 5.10
CA LYS A 55 -2.29 12.18 5.32
C LYS A 55 -1.38 11.91 4.13
N HIS A 56 -1.46 12.69 3.05
CA HIS A 56 -0.66 12.43 1.85
C HIS A 56 0.84 12.40 2.14
N VAL A 57 1.38 13.42 2.80
CA VAL A 57 2.82 13.49 3.14
C VAL A 57 3.19 12.39 4.13
N GLU A 58 2.40 12.19 5.19
CA GLU A 58 2.64 11.15 6.21
C GLU A 58 2.68 9.73 5.60
N ASP A 59 1.81 9.43 4.63
CA ASP A 59 1.82 8.15 3.92
C ASP A 59 3.09 8.00 3.06
N LEU A 60 3.55 9.06 2.38
CA LEU A 60 4.80 9.03 1.63
C LEU A 60 6.03 8.85 2.54
N GLU A 61 6.04 9.50 3.71
CA GLU A 61 7.10 9.32 4.72
C GLU A 61 7.16 7.87 5.22
N LYS A 62 6.01 7.24 5.45
CA LYS A 62 5.94 5.81 5.78
C LYS A 62 6.49 4.94 4.65
N ALA A 63 6.14 5.22 3.40
CA ALA A 63 6.69 4.49 2.26
C ALA A 63 8.22 4.62 2.20
N LEU A 64 8.74 5.84 2.38
CA LEU A 64 10.18 6.11 2.43
C LEU A 64 10.87 5.31 3.54
N PHE A 65 10.29 5.28 4.75
CA PHE A 65 10.84 4.52 5.88
C PHE A 65 11.03 3.03 5.55
N TYR A 66 10.00 2.37 5.00
CA TYR A 66 10.10 0.94 4.66
C TYR A 66 11.10 0.68 3.53
N LEU A 67 11.17 1.56 2.54
CA LEU A 67 12.10 1.43 1.43
C LEU A 67 13.56 1.60 1.91
N ASP A 68 13.83 2.61 2.73
CA ASP A 68 15.14 2.83 3.34
C ASP A 68 15.55 1.64 4.22
N TYR A 69 14.63 1.11 5.04
CA TYR A 69 14.86 -0.10 5.83
C TYR A 69 15.28 -1.29 4.95
N ARG A 70 14.56 -1.55 3.85
CA ARG A 70 14.89 -2.64 2.91
C ARG A 70 16.30 -2.48 2.32
N ILE A 71 16.63 -1.26 1.88
CA ILE A 71 17.95 -0.93 1.31
C ILE A 71 19.04 -1.18 2.35
N LYS A 72 18.86 -0.70 3.59
CA LYS A 72 19.81 -0.92 4.68
C LYS A 72 20.01 -2.41 4.98
N THR A 73 18.94 -3.20 5.08
CA THR A 73 19.05 -4.64 5.31
C THR A 73 19.83 -5.34 4.20
N LEU A 74 19.59 -5.00 2.93
CA LEU A 74 20.30 -5.61 1.80
C LEU A 74 21.78 -5.21 1.75
N ARG A 75 22.10 -3.95 2.10
CA ARG A 75 23.50 -3.48 2.17
C ARG A 75 24.28 -4.09 3.34
N ASN A 76 23.60 -4.37 4.45
CA ASN A 76 24.19 -4.92 5.66
C ASN A 76 24.32 -6.45 5.65
N LYS A 77 23.69 -7.14 4.69
CA LYS A 77 23.80 -8.60 4.50
C LYS A 77 25.11 -9.05 3.82
N LYS A 78 26.18 -8.27 3.94
CA LYS A 78 27.51 -8.63 3.44
C LYS A 78 28.22 -9.58 4.40
#